data_AF-A0A9C9X1H0-F1
#
_entry.id   AF-A0A9C9X1H0-F1
#
_cell.length_a   1.000
_cell.length_b   1.000
_cell.length_c   1.000
_cell.angle_alpha   90.00
_cell.angle_beta   90.00
_cell.angle_gamma   90.00
#
_symmetry.space_group_name_H-M   'P 1'
#
loop_
_entity.id
_entity.type
_entity.pdbx_description
1 polymer ?
#
loop_
_entity_poly.entity_id
_entity_poly.type
_entity_poly.pdbx_seq_one_letter_code
_entity_poly.pdbx_strand_id
1 'polypeptide(L)'
;MKSLWANIFKHYNQADENTINVIRKIPIFEDLSGKDLREIERILHHRLYKKDELIFRQGDAGVGMYIIEKGEVAIRLEPAGIVVAELS
;
A
#
# COMPACT_ATOMS: atom_id res chain seq x y z
N MET A 1 16.61 -4.20 -15.46
CA MET A 1 15.23 -4.22 -16.00
C MET A 1 14.64 -2.84 -15.84
N LYS A 2 14.19 -2.24 -16.93
CA LYS A 2 13.98 -0.79 -17.09
C LYS A 2 12.74 -0.29 -16.36
N SER A 3 12.95 0.82 -15.67
CA SER A 3 12.01 1.72 -15.01
C SER A 3 10.62 1.83 -15.65
N LEU A 4 9.70 0.99 -15.17
CA LEU A 4 8.25 1.23 -15.32
C LEU A 4 7.72 2.22 -14.28
N TRP A 5 8.54 2.52 -13.27
CA TRP A 5 8.20 3.42 -12.17
C TRP A 5 8.45 4.88 -12.52
N ALA A 6 9.51 5.18 -13.28
CA ALA A 6 9.98 6.56 -13.54
C ALA A 6 8.94 7.49 -14.19
N ASN A 7 8.00 6.95 -14.98
CA ASN A 7 7.03 7.75 -15.74
C ASN A 7 5.70 7.99 -15.01
N ILE A 8 5.42 7.26 -13.92
CA ILE A 8 4.20 7.44 -13.12
C ILE A 8 4.39 8.59 -12.13
N PHE A 9 5.62 8.81 -11.65
CA PHE A 9 5.97 9.87 -10.69
C PHE A 9 5.77 11.31 -11.21
N LYS A 10 5.51 11.51 -12.50
CA LYS A 10 5.57 12.85 -13.11
C LYS A 10 4.25 13.63 -13.07
N HIS A 11 3.12 13.01 -12.73
CA HIS A 11 1.80 13.66 -12.81
C HIS A 11 1.10 13.93 -11.47
N TYR A 12 1.63 13.46 -10.34
CA TYR A 12 1.00 13.62 -9.01
C TYR A 12 1.52 14.86 -8.26
N ASN A 13 1.59 16.00 -8.94
CA ASN A 13 2.04 17.27 -8.37
C ASN A 13 0.87 18.19 -7.97
N GLN A 14 -0.34 17.65 -7.81
CA GLN A 14 -1.49 18.38 -7.29
C GLN A 14 -2.03 17.64 -6.08
N ALA A 15 -2.09 18.34 -4.94
CA ALA A 15 -2.79 17.89 -3.76
C ALA A 15 -4.26 17.74 -4.13
N ASP A 16 -4.74 16.51 -4.24
CA ASP A 16 -6.13 16.22 -4.50
C ASP A 16 -6.86 16.33 -3.16
N GLU A 17 -7.70 17.36 -2.99
CA GLU A 17 -8.53 17.53 -1.79
C GLU A 17 -9.32 16.26 -1.43
N ASN A 18 -9.60 15.42 -2.43
CA ASN A 18 -10.26 14.14 -2.26
C ASN A 18 -9.41 13.11 -1.50
N THR A 19 -8.09 13.09 -1.71
CA THR A 19 -7.16 12.18 -1.01
C THR A 19 -7.07 12.50 0.47
N ILE A 20 -6.99 13.79 0.83
CA ILE A 20 -7.00 14.24 2.24
C ILE A 20 -8.29 13.76 2.96
N ASN A 21 -9.44 13.82 2.27
CA ASN A 21 -10.71 13.36 2.83
C ASN A 21 -10.75 11.84 3.04
N VAL A 22 -10.03 11.06 2.22
CA VAL A 22 -9.88 9.61 2.43
C VAL A 22 -8.98 9.32 3.61
N ILE A 23 -7.81 9.97 3.70
CA ILE A 23 -6.84 9.77 4.79
C ILE A 23 -7.49 10.07 6.14
N ARG A 24 -8.24 11.17 6.25
CA ARG A 24 -8.92 11.58 7.49
C ARG A 24 -9.95 10.55 8.00
N LYS A 25 -10.49 9.70 7.12
CA LYS A 25 -11.41 8.62 7.52
C LYS A 25 -10.71 7.39 8.08
N ILE A 26 -9.39 7.32 7.99
CA ILE A 26 -8.60 6.19 8.49
C ILE A 26 -8.32 6.46 9.98
N PRO A 27 -8.72 5.55 10.90
CA PRO A 27 -8.62 5.81 12.34
C PRO A 27 -7.23 6.21 12.83
N ILE A 28 -6.17 5.67 12.24
CA ILE A 28 -4.78 6.01 12.63
C ILE A 28 -4.39 7.47 12.31
N PHE A 29 -5.16 8.16 11.46
CA PHE A 29 -4.89 9.52 11.00
C PHE A 29 -6.00 10.51 11.36
N GLU A 30 -7.01 10.11 12.14
CA GLU A 30 -8.19 10.94 12.40
C GLU A 30 -7.87 12.22 13.19
N ASP A 31 -6.91 12.12 14.12
CA ASP A 31 -6.48 13.23 14.98
C ASP A 31 -5.44 14.16 14.33
N LEU A 32 -5.02 13.87 13.10
CA LEU A 32 -3.98 14.66 12.43
C LEU A 32 -4.51 16.01 11.94
N SER A 33 -3.69 17.04 12.10
CA SER A 33 -4.03 18.38 11.62
C SER A 33 -4.06 18.40 10.09
N GLY A 34 -4.76 19.36 9.49
CA GLY A 34 -4.77 19.52 8.04
C GLY A 34 -3.39 19.75 7.44
N LYS A 35 -2.42 20.22 8.24
CA LYS A 35 -1.01 20.35 7.79
C LYS A 35 -0.32 18.99 7.76
N ASP A 36 -0.51 18.16 8.79
CA ASP A 36 0.10 16.84 8.86
C ASP A 36 -0.48 15.90 7.79
N LEU A 37 -1.79 16.00 7.53
CA LEU A 37 -2.45 15.26 6.45
C LEU A 37 -1.87 15.61 5.08
N ARG A 38 -1.49 16.87 4.84
CA ARG A 38 -0.79 17.27 3.60
C ARG A 38 0.61 16.68 3.50
N GLU A 39 1.32 16.55 4.62
CA GLU A 39 2.63 15.88 4.60
C GLU A 39 2.48 14.38 4.32
N ILE A 40 1.44 13.74 4.86
CA ILE A 40 1.11 12.34 4.52
C ILE A 40 0.76 12.21 3.04
N GLU A 41 -0.10 13.08 2.53
CA GLU A 41 -0.48 13.09 1.12
C GLU A 41 0.74 13.13 0.20
N ARG A 42 1.75 13.93 0.55
CA ARG A 42 2.99 14.05 -0.24
C ARG A 42 3.86 12.80 -0.26
N ILE A 43 3.77 11.95 0.76
CA ILE A 43 4.52 10.68 0.83
C ILE A 43 3.68 9.48 0.37
N LEU A 44 2.39 9.67 0.10
CA LEU A 44 1.54 8.62 -0.44
C LEU A 44 1.90 8.33 -1.90
N HIS A 45 1.81 7.05 -2.24
CA HIS A 45 2.04 6.56 -3.59
C HIS A 45 0.82 5.80 -4.07
N HIS A 46 0.07 6.40 -4.99
CA HIS A 46 -1.03 5.71 -5.66
C HIS A 46 -0.47 4.60 -6.55
N ARG A 47 -0.93 3.38 -6.32
CA ARG A 47 -0.53 2.22 -7.09
C ARG A 47 -1.77 1.44 -7.54
N LEU A 48 -1.85 1.20 -8.85
CA LEU A 48 -2.86 0.35 -9.44
C LEU A 48 -2.31 -1.07 -9.53
N TYR A 49 -3.11 -2.03 -9.06
CA TYR A 49 -2.80 -3.45 -9.12
C TYR A 49 -3.77 -4.13 -10.09
N LYS A 50 -3.25 -5.11 -10.85
CA LYS A 50 -4.09 -5.96 -11.67
C LYS A 50 -4.72 -7.07 -10.83
N LYS A 51 -5.79 -7.67 -11.35
CA LYS A 51 -6.36 -8.88 -10.78
C LYS A 51 -5.26 -9.94 -10.65
N ASP A 52 -5.24 -10.62 -9.50
CA ASP A 52 -4.29 -11.68 -9.15
C ASP A 52 -2.81 -11.21 -9.05
N GLU A 53 -2.55 -9.90 -9.02
CA GLU A 53 -1.22 -9.35 -8.75
C GLU A 53 -0.89 -9.42 -7.26
N LEU A 54 0.30 -9.93 -6.95
CA LEU A 54 0.79 -10.04 -5.58
C LEU A 54 1.23 -8.66 -5.06
N ILE A 55 0.70 -8.25 -3.90
CA ILE A 55 1.07 -6.99 -3.23
C ILE A 55 2.36 -7.14 -2.42
N PHE A 56 2.38 -8.10 -1.49
CA PHE A 56 3.54 -8.47 -0.65
C PHE A 56 3.44 -9.92 -0.17
N ARG A 57 4.55 -10.52 0.28
CA ARG A 57 4.58 -11.85 0.91
C ARG A 57 4.81 -11.76 2.42
N GLN A 58 4.37 -12.79 3.13
CA GLN A 58 4.72 -12.97 4.53
C GLN A 58 6.24 -13.14 4.67
N GLY A 59 6.85 -12.35 5.57
CA GLY A 59 8.30 -12.37 5.79
C GLY A 59 9.09 -11.42 4.88
N ASP A 60 8.45 -10.75 3.92
CA ASP A 60 9.09 -9.64 3.22
C ASP A 60 9.44 -8.54 4.23
N ALA A 61 10.59 -7.88 4.04
CA ALA A 61 10.95 -6.71 4.84
C ALA A 61 9.81 -5.70 4.78
N GLY A 62 9.30 -5.24 5.93
CA GLY A 62 8.15 -4.35 5.98
C GLY A 62 8.40 -3.05 5.21
N VAL A 63 7.86 -2.93 4.00
CA VAL A 63 8.16 -1.82 3.08
C VAL A 63 7.25 -0.61 3.33
N GLY A 64 6.14 -0.78 4.05
CA GLY A 64 5.24 0.32 4.39
C GLY A 64 3.82 -0.14 4.68
N MET A 65 2.92 0.84 4.75
CA MET A 65 1.49 0.65 4.96
C MET A 65 0.74 0.87 3.64
N TYR A 66 -0.27 0.03 3.40
CA TYR A 66 -1.13 0.12 2.23
C TYR A 66 -2.55 0.51 2.65
N ILE A 67 -3.17 1.36 1.85
CA ILE A 67 -4.56 1.80 2.02
C ILE A 67 -5.30 1.40 0.74
N ILE A 68 -6.41 0.68 0.88
CA ILE A 68 -7.22 0.26 -0.26
C ILE A 68 -8.23 1.37 -0.54
N GLU A 69 -7.99 2.16 -1.60
CA GLU A 69 -8.90 3.21 -2.05
C GLU A 69 -10.13 2.62 -2.76
N LYS A 70 -9.93 1.58 -3.58
CA LYS A 70 -10.99 0.92 -4.33
C LYS A 70 -10.63 -0.54 -4.64
N GLY A 71 -11.61 -1.42 -4.50
CA GLY A 71 -11.48 -2.85 -4.79
C GLY A 71 -11.38 -3.70 -3.53
N GLU A 72 -10.97 -4.96 -3.71
CA GLU A 72 -10.86 -5.94 -2.64
C GLU A 72 -9.51 -6.64 -2.71
N VAL A 73 -8.95 -6.98 -1.54
CA VAL A 73 -7.68 -7.68 -1.41
C VAL A 73 -7.88 -8.91 -0.53
N ALA A 74 -7.41 -10.06 -1.00
CA ALA A 74 -7.41 -11.29 -0.20
C ALA A 74 -6.08 -11.42 0.55
N ILE A 75 -6.15 -11.50 1.88
CA ILE A 75 -4.99 -11.78 2.74
C ILE A 75 -4.98 -13.28 3.03
N ARG A 76 -3.85 -13.94 2.74
CA ARG A 76 -3.64 -15.36 3.00
C ARG A 76 -2.38 -15.54 3.82
N LEU A 77 -2.48 -16.29 4.91
CA LEU A 77 -1.31 -16.74 5.66
C LEU A 77 -0.70 -17.90 4.87
N GLU A 78 0.56 -17.76 4.46
CA GLU A 78 1.29 -18.92 3.98
C GLU A 78 1.57 -19.79 5.20
N PRO A 79 1.35 -21.12 5.13
CA PRO A 79 1.76 -22.00 6.21
C PRO A 79 3.26 -21.74 6.41
N ALA A 80 3.65 -21.22 7.57
CA ALA A 80 5.05 -21.21 7.97
C ALA A 80 5.56 -22.62 7.70
N GLY A 81 6.64 -22.76 6.92
CA GLY A 81 7.13 -24.06 6.49
C GLY A 81 7.36 -24.98 7.68
N ILE A 82 6.35 -25.74 8.06
CA ILE A 82 6.50 -26.92 8.88
C ILE A 82 6.63 -28.04 7.86
N VAL A 83 7.87 -28.32 7.47
CA VAL A 83 8.20 -29.65 6.96
C VAL A 83 8.02 -30.58 8.16
N VAL A 84 6.86 -31.24 8.26
CA VAL A 84 6.52 -32.06 9.42
C VAL A 84 7.09 -33.50 9.33
N ALA A 85 7.55 -33.92 8.15
CA ALA A 85 8.43 -35.07 7.94
C ALA A 85 8.60 -35.30 6.43
N GLU A 86 9.82 -35.55 5.97
CA GLU A 86 10.06 -36.36 4.78
C GLU A 86 10.23 -37.81 5.25
N LEU A 87 9.44 -38.71 4.66
CA LEU A 87 9.59 -40.14 4.83
C LEU A 87 10.72 -40.61 3.90
N SER A 88 11.70 -41.28 4.51
CA SER A 88 12.75 -42.08 3.87
C SER A 88 12.19 -43.23 3.04
#